data_AF-A0A354CIG0-F1
#
_entry.id   AF-A0A354CIG0-F1
#
_cell.length_a   1.000
_cell.length_b   1.000
_cell.length_c   1.000
_cell.angle_alpha   90.00
_cell.angle_beta   90.00
_cell.angle_gamma   90.00
#
_symmetry.space_group_name_H-M   'P 1'
#
loop_
_entity.id
_entity.type
_entity.pdbx_description
1 polymer ?
#
loop_
_entity_poly.entity_id
_entity_poly.type
_entity_poly.pdbx_seq_one_letter_code
_entity_poly.pdbx_strand_id
1 'polypeptide(L)'
;PLSNCINSGIDTVGVLTQYQPLRLNTHIGIGIPWDLDRNVGGVSVLPPYERSTNSEWYTGTANAIYQNLEYMETYNPDYVL
;
A
#
# COMPACT_ATOMS: atom_id res chain seq x y z
N PRO A 1 6.97 10.48 3.77
CA PRO A 1 6.34 9.40 4.58
C PRO A 1 7.14 8.10 4.55
N LEU A 2 7.47 7.56 3.38
CA LEU A 2 8.28 6.33 3.25
C LEU A 2 9.64 6.43 3.96
N SER A 3 10.30 7.60 3.87
CA SER A 3 11.54 7.87 4.61
C SER A 3 11.35 7.76 6.13
N ASN A 4 10.19 8.13 6.68
CA ASN A 4 9.92 8.00 8.11
C ASN A 4 9.73 6.53 8.50
N CYS A 5 9.04 5.74 7.67
CA CYS A 5 8.88 4.30 7.87
C CYS A 5 10.25 3.64 8.01
N ILE A 6 11.13 3.86 7.03
CA ILE A 6 12.49 3.30 7.03
C ILE A 6 13.34 3.80 8.20
N ASN A 7 13.31 5.11 8.48
CA ASN A 7 14.02 5.67 9.63
C ASN A 7 13.50 5.12 10.98
N SER A 8 12.30 4.52 11.00
CA SER A 8 11.69 3.90 12.18
C SER A 8 11.77 2.36 12.16
N GLY A 9 12.49 1.76 11.20
CA GLY A 9 12.62 0.31 11.08
C GLY A 9 11.40 -0.41 10.49
N ILE A 10 10.46 0.32 9.90
CA ILE A 10 9.31 -0.25 9.19
C ILE A 10 9.72 -0.53 7.74
N ASP A 11 9.84 -1.81 7.40
CA ASP A 11 10.30 -2.26 6.09
C ASP A 11 9.20 -2.85 5.19
N THR A 12 7.97 -2.93 5.71
CA THR A 12 6.79 -3.39 4.97
C THR A 12 5.77 -2.26 4.96
N VAL A 13 5.46 -1.72 3.78
CA VAL A 13 4.64 -0.51 3.63
C VAL A 13 3.61 -0.68 2.51
N GLY A 14 2.33 -0.65 2.88
CA GLY A 14 1.21 -0.55 1.94
C GLY A 14 0.83 0.90 1.65
N VAL A 15 0.76 1.28 0.37
CA VAL A 15 0.34 2.62 -0.07
C VAL A 15 -1.02 2.52 -0.73
N LEU A 16 -2.07 2.90 0.01
CA LEU A 16 -3.44 2.94 -0.49
C LEU A 16 -3.60 4.13 -1.45
N THR A 17 -3.97 3.86 -2.70
CA THR A 17 -4.16 4.90 -3.72
C THR A 17 -5.61 4.98 -4.15
N GLN A 18 -6.07 6.15 -4.58
CA GLN A 18 -7.44 6.36 -5.04
C GLN A 18 -7.43 6.86 -6.50
N TYR A 19 -7.45 8.18 -6.71
CA TYR A 19 -7.54 8.75 -8.06
C TYR A 19 -6.16 8.88 -8.74
N GLN A 20 -6.10 8.49 -10.01
CA GLN A 20 -4.95 8.70 -10.92
C GLN A 20 -3.58 8.28 -10.33
N PRO A 21 -3.40 7.01 -9.91
CA PRO A 21 -2.19 6.60 -9.21
C PRO A 21 -0.93 6.57 -10.09
N LEU A 22 -1.04 6.77 -11.41
CA LEU A 22 0.06 6.56 -12.35
C LEU A 22 1.34 7.33 -11.97
N ARG A 23 1.22 8.63 -11.66
CA ARG A 23 2.39 9.46 -11.30
C ARG A 23 2.99 9.04 -9.97
N LEU A 24 2.14 8.65 -9.02
CA LEU A 24 2.56 8.15 -7.72
C LEU A 24 3.28 6.81 -7.86
N ASN A 25 2.74 5.89 -8.66
CA ASN A 25 3.34 4.59 -8.93
C ASN A 25 4.70 4.75 -9.61
N THR A 26 4.84 5.68 -10.56
CA THR A 26 6.16 5.98 -11.16
C THR A 26 7.14 6.56 -10.14
N HIS A 27 6.67 7.41 -9.23
CA HIS A 27 7.53 8.01 -8.20
C HIS A 27 8.00 6.99 -7.16
N ILE A 28 7.12 6.09 -6.73
CA ILE A 28 7.44 5.01 -5.79
C ILE A 28 8.29 3.95 -6.48
N GLY A 29 7.94 3.60 -7.73
CA GLY A 29 8.57 2.53 -8.49
C GLY A 29 8.49 1.21 -7.70
N ILE A 30 9.63 0.54 -7.62
CA ILE A 30 9.81 -0.67 -6.80
C ILE A 30 10.35 -0.36 -5.39
N GLY A 31 10.46 0.91 -5.00
CA GLY A 31 10.89 1.28 -3.65
C GLY A 31 12.40 1.40 -3.41
N ILE A 32 13.25 1.24 -4.43
CA ILE A 32 14.73 1.36 -4.34
C ILE A 32 15.20 2.60 -3.55
N PRO A 33 14.65 3.83 -3.73
CA PRO A 33 15.15 5.01 -3.02
C PRO A 33 15.01 4.92 -1.49
N TRP A 34 14.21 3.97 -1.01
CA TRP A 34 13.93 3.70 0.40
C TRP A 34 14.37 2.31 0.83
N ASP A 35 15.14 1.55 0.02
CA ASP A 35 15.51 0.15 0.33
C ASP A 35 14.28 -0.76 0.57
N LEU A 36 13.16 -0.44 -0.11
CA LEU A 36 11.88 -1.14 -0.04
C LEU A 36 11.65 -2.09 -1.22
N ASP A 37 12.67 -2.38 -2.03
CA ASP A 37 12.65 -3.37 -3.12
C ASP A 37 12.98 -4.79 -2.61
N ARG A 38 12.33 -5.20 -1.53
CA ARG A 38 12.61 -6.45 -0.81
C ARG A 38 11.75 -7.61 -1.31
N ASN A 39 12.29 -8.83 -1.26
CA ASN A 39 11.55 -10.06 -1.56
C ASN A 39 10.51 -10.41 -0.49
N VAL A 40 10.77 -10.01 0.76
CA VAL A 40 9.86 -10.15 1.91
C VAL A 40 9.67 -8.76 2.49
N GLY A 41 8.44 -8.28 2.54
CA GLY A 41 8.12 -6.89 2.87
C GLY A 41 8.24 -5.98 1.65
N GLY A 42 8.76 -4.77 1.87
CA GLY A 42 8.92 -3.76 0.83
C GLY A 42 7.70 -2.85 0.66
N VAL A 43 7.65 -2.13 -0.44
CA VAL A 43 6.54 -1.21 -0.76
C VAL A 43 5.54 -1.87 -1.71
N SER A 44 4.26 -1.84 -1.36
CA SER A 44 3.18 -2.28 -2.22
C SER A 44 2.20 -1.14 -2.44
N VAL A 45 1.86 -0.86 -3.70
CA VAL A 45 0.78 0.06 -4.03
C VAL A 45 -0.54 -0.71 -4.09
N LEU A 46 -1.53 -0.26 -3.32
CA LEU A 46 -2.82 -0.90 -3.14
C LEU A 46 -3.93 -0.02 -3.77
N PRO A 47 -4.19 -0.17 -5.09
CA PRO A 47 -5.28 0.53 -5.76
C PRO A 47 -6.66 0.00 -5.29
N PRO A 48 -7.75 0.75 -5.50
CA PRO A 48 -9.09 0.26 -5.17
C PRO A 48 -9.44 -0.93 -6.05
N TYR A 49 -10.23 -1.85 -5.49
CA TYR A 49 -10.62 -3.08 -6.19
C TYR A 49 -11.61 -2.74 -7.31
N GLU A 50 -11.23 -3.06 -8.55
CA GLU A 50 -12.15 -3.00 -9.69
C GLU A 50 -12.87 -4.36 -9.79
N ARG A 51 -14.02 -4.51 -9.09
CA ARG A 51 -14.87 -5.68 -9.31
C ARG A 51 -15.46 -5.60 -10.72
N SER A 52 -15.43 -6.72 -11.43
CA SER A 52 -15.93 -6.93 -12.81
C SER A 52 -17.33 -6.36 -13.09
N THR A 53 -18.16 -6.15 -12.06
CA THR A 53 -19.53 -5.64 -12.18
C THR A 53 -19.72 -4.20 -11.70
N ASN A 54 -18.75 -3.60 -11.01
CA ASN A 54 -18.76 -2.19 -10.61
C ASN A 54 -17.38 -1.83 -10.04
N SER A 55 -16.73 -0.78 -10.56
CA SER A 55 -15.54 -0.20 -9.95
C SER A 55 -15.94 0.45 -8.61
N GLU A 56 -15.85 -0.31 -7.52
CA GLU A 56 -16.12 0.19 -6.17
C GLU A 56 -14.90 1.00 -5.68
N TRP A 57 -14.91 2.28 -6.02
CA TRP A 57 -14.00 3.26 -5.41
C TRP A 57 -14.07 3.18 -3.89
N TYR A 58 -12.95 3.43 -3.22
CA TYR A 58 -12.96 3.60 -1.78
C TYR A 58 -13.98 4.68 -1.40
N THR A 59 -15.01 4.28 -0.65
CA THR A 59 -16.06 5.19 -0.17
C THR A 59 -15.57 6.05 1.00
N GLY A 60 -14.39 5.73 1.54
CA GLY A 60 -13.67 6.47 2.58
C GLY A 60 -12.38 5.74 2.98
N THR A 61 -11.59 6.34 3.87
CA THR A 61 -10.31 5.77 4.35
C THR A 61 -10.48 4.45 5.09
N ALA A 62 -11.52 4.32 5.93
CA ALA A 62 -11.83 3.06 6.61
C ALA A 62 -12.24 1.95 5.63
N ASN A 63 -12.96 2.30 4.56
CA ASN A 63 -13.29 1.33 3.50
C ASN A 63 -12.05 0.91 2.72
N ALA A 64 -11.08 1.80 2.52
CA ALA A 64 -9.79 1.45 1.90
C ALA A 64 -9.01 0.41 2.71
N ILE A 65 -9.00 0.54 4.05
CA ILE A 65 -8.41 -0.47 4.93
C ILE A 65 -9.19 -1.78 4.84
N TYR A 66 -10.52 -1.75 4.95
CA TYR A 66 -11.38 -2.94 4.90
C TYR A 66 -11.21 -3.73 3.59
N GLN A 67 -11.14 -3.04 2.44
CA GLN A 67 -10.95 -3.68 1.15
C GLN A 67 -9.57 -4.37 1.00
N ASN A 68 -8.58 -4.00 1.80
CA ASN A 68 -7.21 -4.53 1.75
C ASN A 68 -6.85 -5.39 2.96
N LEU A 69 -7.85 -5.88 3.72
CA LEU A 69 -7.61 -6.67 4.92
C LEU A 69 -6.84 -7.97 4.61
N GLU A 70 -7.16 -8.64 3.51
CA GLU A 70 -6.48 -9.88 3.08
C GLU A 70 -4.98 -9.66 2.78
N TYR A 71 -4.63 -8.50 2.21
CA TYR A 71 -3.24 -8.10 2.04
C TYR A 71 -2.55 -7.93 3.40
N MET A 72 -3.20 -7.28 4.35
CA MET A 72 -2.65 -7.10 5.71
C MET A 72 -2.46 -8.45 6.42
N GLU A 73 -3.45 -9.35 6.32
CA GLU A 73 -3.39 -10.69 6.94
C GLU A 73 -2.20 -11.51 6.42
N THR A 74 -1.78 -11.31 5.17
CA THR A 74 -0.62 -12.00 4.59
C THR A 74 0.70 -11.69 5.31
N TYR A 75 0.82 -10.49 5.91
CA TYR A 75 1.99 -10.08 6.68
C TYR A 75 1.83 -10.25 8.19
N ASN A 76 0.64 -10.64 8.66
CA ASN A 76 0.28 -10.81 10.07
C ASN A 76 0.89 -9.73 11.01
N PRO A 77 0.59 -8.43 10.76
CA PRO A 77 1.21 -7.35 11.49
C PRO A 77 0.66 -7.25 12.93
N ASP A 78 1.53 -6.93 13.89
CA ASP A 78 1.11 -6.65 15.27
C ASP A 78 0.33 -5.32 15.39
N TYR A 79 0.60 -4.38 14.48
CA TYR A 79 0.01 -3.04 14.47
C TYR A 79 -0.21 -2.52 13.04
N VAL A 80 -1.32 -1.79 12.83
CA VAL A 80 -1.66 -1.10 11.58
C VAL A 80 -1.81 0.40 11.87
N LEU A 81 -1.18 1.26 11.04
CA LEU A 81 -1.17 2.72 11.17
C LEU A 81 -1.80 3.40 9.94
#